data_AF-A0A535AZD3-F1
#
_entry.id   AF-A0A535AZD3-F1
#
_cell.length_a   1.000
_cell.length_b   1.000
_cell.length_c   1.000
_cell.angle_alpha   90.00
_cell.angle_beta   90.00
_cell.angle_gamma   90.00
#
_symmetry.space_group_name_H-M   'P 1'
#
loop_
_entity.id
_entity.type
_entity.pdbx_description
1 polymer ?
#
loop_
_entity_poly.entity_id
_entity_poly.type
_entity_poly.pdbx_seq_one_letter_code
_entity_poly.pdbx_strand_id
1 'polypeptide(L)'
;MPGTARFPTSGVTCDRLVNRSTESSRLAVTITGVKYETVIGLEVHAQLLTQSKMFCACPCPSLQSLPNSTVCPVCLGMPGVLPVINRRAVELTIMTGLALNCQIPDEAKFDRKNYHYPDLMKGYQISQYDLPLCRDGWLEIDVQGRTQRIGITRVHLE
;
A
#
# COMPACT_ATOMS: atom_id res chain seq x y z
N MET A 1 12.83 5.96 -61.17
CA MET A 1 13.28 4.87 -60.28
C MET A 1 12.10 4.44 -59.41
N PRO A 2 11.84 3.14 -59.31
CA PRO A 2 10.50 2.56 -59.12
C PRO A 2 10.22 2.17 -57.66
N GLY A 3 8.96 1.85 -57.34
CA GLY A 3 8.57 1.31 -56.03
C GLY A 3 7.07 1.10 -55.79
N THR A 4 6.34 0.60 -56.78
CA THR A 4 5.04 -0.10 -56.67
C THR A 4 5.14 -1.27 -55.66
N ALA A 5 4.10 -1.81 -55.00
CA ALA A 5 2.72 -2.02 -55.42
C ALA A 5 1.83 -2.36 -54.19
N ARG A 6 0.52 -2.08 -54.33
CA ARG A 6 -0.58 -2.73 -53.58
C ARG A 6 -1.05 -3.99 -54.32
N PHE A 7 -1.95 -4.72 -53.64
CA PHE A 7 -3.05 -5.60 -54.12
C PHE A 7 -2.88 -7.11 -53.80
N PRO A 8 -3.95 -7.95 -53.82
CA PRO A 8 -5.01 -8.04 -52.79
C PRO A 8 -5.41 -9.52 -52.45
N THR A 9 -6.49 -9.66 -51.68
CA THR A 9 -7.33 -10.81 -51.30
C THR A 9 -7.33 -12.10 -52.15
N SER A 10 -7.36 -13.26 -51.49
CA SER A 10 -8.31 -14.36 -51.78
C SER A 10 -8.32 -15.41 -50.66
N GLY A 11 -9.50 -15.82 -50.23
CA GLY A 11 -9.69 -16.93 -49.29
C GLY A 11 -9.75 -18.27 -50.02
N VAL A 12 -9.28 -19.32 -49.36
CA VAL A 12 -9.63 -20.72 -49.68
C VAL A 12 -9.75 -21.50 -48.37
N THR A 13 -10.86 -22.21 -48.26
CA THR A 13 -11.34 -23.05 -47.16
C THR A 13 -10.68 -24.42 -47.09
N CYS A 14 -10.65 -24.96 -45.85
CA CYS A 14 -10.69 -26.37 -45.42
C CYS A 14 -10.66 -27.47 -46.51
N ASP A 15 -9.67 -28.39 -46.45
CA ASP A 15 -9.97 -29.83 -46.31
C ASP A 15 -8.72 -30.73 -46.08
N ARG A 16 -8.84 -31.51 -45.00
CA ARG A 16 -8.53 -32.95 -44.83
C ARG A 16 -7.25 -33.61 -45.40
N LEU A 17 -6.57 -34.24 -44.44
CA LEU A 17 -6.04 -35.62 -44.41
C LEU A 17 -4.76 -35.96 -45.18
N VAL A 18 -3.65 -36.18 -44.44
CA VAL A 18 -2.84 -37.41 -44.56
C VAL A 18 -2.28 -37.81 -43.18
N ASN A 19 -2.77 -38.94 -42.67
CA ASN A 19 -2.18 -39.72 -41.58
C ASN A 19 -0.75 -40.17 -41.95
N ARG A 20 0.24 -39.94 -41.08
CA ARG A 20 1.34 -40.91 -40.88
C ARG A 20 1.74 -41.00 -39.41
N SER A 21 1.59 -42.22 -38.93
CA SER A 21 2.02 -42.80 -37.67
C SER A 21 3.49 -42.56 -37.35
N THR A 22 3.75 -41.96 -36.20
CA THR A 22 4.89 -42.33 -35.35
C THR A 22 4.39 -42.42 -33.91
N GLU A 23 4.19 -43.66 -33.47
CA GLU A 23 4.04 -44.00 -32.06
C GLU A 23 5.29 -43.54 -31.32
N SER A 24 5.17 -42.42 -30.61
CA SER A 24 6.02 -42.14 -29.46
C SER A 24 5.06 -42.08 -28.29
N SER A 25 5.11 -43.11 -27.46
CA SER A 25 4.42 -43.21 -26.18
C SER A 25 4.83 -42.04 -25.29
N ARG A 26 4.21 -40.88 -25.51
CA ARG A 26 4.23 -39.77 -24.57
C ARG A 26 3.38 -40.24 -23.40
N LEU A 27 4.06 -40.81 -22.40
CA LEU A 27 3.57 -40.80 -21.02
C LEU A 27 2.98 -39.40 -20.78
N ALA A 28 1.66 -39.32 -20.69
CA ALA A 28 1.00 -38.14 -20.17
C ALA A 28 1.42 -38.08 -18.70
N VAL A 29 2.54 -37.40 -18.45
CA VAL A 29 2.94 -36.98 -17.11
C VAL A 29 1.82 -36.05 -16.68
N THR A 30 0.86 -36.64 -15.98
CA THR A 30 -0.19 -35.89 -15.32
C THR A 30 0.54 -35.20 -14.19
N ILE A 31 0.95 -33.95 -14.41
CA ILE A 31 1.41 -33.10 -13.33
C ILE A 31 0.17 -32.92 -12.45
N THR A 32 0.02 -33.78 -11.45
CA THR A 32 -0.84 -33.57 -10.29
C THR A 32 -0.18 -32.51 -9.44
N GLY A 33 0.01 -31.33 -10.03
CA GLY A 33 0.60 -30.17 -9.40
C GLY A 33 -0.43 -29.59 -8.47
N VAL A 34 -0.06 -29.46 -7.19
CA VAL A 34 -0.85 -28.72 -6.22
C VAL A 34 -1.12 -27.33 -6.79
N LYS A 35 -2.40 -26.94 -6.88
CA LYS A 35 -2.78 -25.58 -7.25
C LYS A 35 -2.57 -24.70 -6.03
N TYR A 36 -1.69 -23.72 -6.15
CA TYR A 36 -1.44 -22.72 -5.11
C TYR A 36 -2.24 -21.45 -5.41
N GLU A 37 -2.64 -20.74 -4.37
CA GLU A 37 -3.25 -19.42 -4.43
C GLU A 37 -2.29 -18.38 -3.83
N THR A 38 -2.05 -17.29 -4.54
CA THR A 38 -1.20 -16.20 -4.06
C THR A 38 -2.03 -15.22 -3.25
N VAL A 39 -1.68 -15.05 -1.97
CA VAL A 39 -2.30 -14.07 -1.07
C VAL A 39 -1.30 -12.95 -0.79
N ILE A 40 -1.69 -11.70 -1.06
CA ILE A 40 -0.84 -10.52 -0.91
C ILE A 40 -1.51 -9.55 0.06
N GLY A 41 -0.77 -9.12 1.08
CA GLY A 41 -1.14 -8.02 1.97
C GLY A 41 -0.13 -6.87 1.85
N LEU A 42 -0.62 -5.64 1.90
CA LEU A 42 0.21 -4.44 1.81
C LEU A 42 0.12 -3.63 3.11
N GLU A 43 1.26 -3.15 3.58
CA GLU A 43 1.35 -2.13 4.63
C GLU A 43 1.88 -0.85 3.99
N VAL A 44 1.11 0.23 4.08
CA VAL A 44 1.43 1.49 3.42
C VAL A 44 1.55 2.58 4.47
N HIS A 45 2.70 3.25 4.48
CA HIS A 45 2.97 4.42 5.31
C HIS A 45 2.91 5.68 4.44
N ALA A 46 2.12 6.66 4.85
CA ALA A 46 1.93 7.90 4.10
C ALA A 46 2.21 9.11 5.00
N GLN A 47 3.11 9.99 4.55
CA GLN A 47 3.43 11.22 5.28
C GLN A 47 2.34 12.26 5.06
N LEU A 48 1.70 12.69 6.15
CA LEU A 48 0.71 13.76 6.12
C LEU A 48 1.39 15.11 5.84
N LEU A 49 0.78 15.90 4.96
CA LEU A 49 1.26 17.24 4.60
C LEU A 49 0.82 18.27 5.64
N THR A 50 1.34 18.16 6.86
CA THR A 50 1.11 19.10 7.96
C THR A 50 2.25 20.13 8.07
N GLN A 51 1.95 21.31 8.63
CA GLN A 51 2.97 22.33 8.86
C GLN A 51 3.90 21.97 10.01
N SER A 52 3.35 21.39 11.08
CA SER A 52 4.10 20.91 12.25
C SER A 52 4.12 19.38 12.35
N LYS A 53 5.03 18.84 13.16
CA LYS A 53 5.14 17.41 13.46
C LYS A 53 3.92 16.89 14.24
N MET A 54 3.82 15.57 14.38
CA MET A 54 2.66 14.91 14.99
C MET A 54 2.49 15.18 16.49
N PHE A 55 3.61 15.26 17.24
CA PHE A 55 3.59 15.32 18.70
C PHE A 55 4.27 16.57 19.30
N CYS A 56 4.70 17.52 18.47
CA CYS A 56 5.34 18.76 18.91
C CYS A 56 5.17 19.89 17.87
N ALA A 57 5.50 21.11 18.27
CA ALA A 57 5.34 22.30 17.43
C ALA A 57 6.47 22.51 16.39
N CYS A 58 7.47 21.63 16.31
CA CYS A 58 8.50 21.74 15.27
C CYS A 58 7.87 21.68 13.88
N PRO A 59 8.39 22.43 12.89
CA PRO A 59 7.96 22.29 11.52
C PRO A 59 8.25 20.88 10.98
N CYS A 60 7.41 20.42 10.05
CA CYS A 60 7.69 19.21 9.29
C CYS A 60 8.89 19.48 8.36
N PRO A 61 9.98 18.71 8.43
CA PRO A 61 11.17 18.97 7.61
C PRO A 61 10.86 18.78 6.13
N SER A 62 11.36 19.69 5.30
CA SER A 62 11.44 19.46 3.85
C SER A 62 12.62 18.53 3.53
N LEU A 63 12.60 17.94 2.32
CA LEU A 63 13.70 17.11 1.81
C LEU A 63 15.06 17.84 1.75
N GLN A 64 15.07 19.17 1.82
CA GLN A 64 16.27 20.01 1.75
C GLN A 64 16.75 20.48 3.13
N SER A 65 16.08 20.06 4.22
CA SER A 65 16.43 20.50 5.58
C SER A 65 17.81 19.98 5.99
N LEU A 66 18.59 20.81 6.67
CA LEU A 66 19.87 20.37 7.22
C LEU A 66 19.66 19.32 8.34
N PRO A 67 20.61 18.40 8.55
CA PRO A 67 20.53 17.41 9.63
C PRO A 67 20.27 18.07 10.98
N ASN A 68 19.31 17.53 11.74
CA ASN A 68 18.97 17.99 13.10
C ASN A 68 18.64 19.50 13.22
N SER A 69 18.24 20.17 12.13
CA SER A 69 17.89 21.60 12.14
C SER A 69 16.46 21.89 12.62
N THR A 70 15.55 20.92 12.51
CA THR A 70 14.12 21.06 12.85
C THR A 70 13.76 20.18 14.04
N VAL A 71 14.41 20.40 15.19
CA VAL A 71 14.28 19.54 16.38
C VAL A 71 13.89 20.33 17.65
N CYS A 72 13.35 19.62 18.64
CA CYS A 72 13.07 20.13 19.98
C CYS A 72 13.20 19.00 21.00
N PRO A 73 13.17 19.29 22.32
CA PRO A 73 13.26 18.28 23.36
C PRO A 73 12.25 17.14 23.22
N VAL A 74 11.01 17.44 22.77
CA VAL A 74 9.95 16.43 22.62
C VAL A 74 10.30 15.40 21.53
N CYS A 75 10.66 15.86 20.33
CA CYS A 75 10.97 14.93 19.25
C CYS A 75 12.34 14.25 19.41
N LEU A 76 13.25 14.85 20.18
CA LEU A 76 14.51 14.25 20.59
C LEU A 76 14.37 13.28 21.78
N GLY A 77 13.18 13.14 22.36
CA GLY A 77 12.95 12.22 23.48
C GLY A 77 13.72 12.59 24.75
N MET A 78 13.95 13.89 24.99
CA MET A 78 14.66 14.34 26.19
C MET A 78 13.85 14.06 27.47
N PRO A 79 14.52 13.93 28.64
CA PRO A 79 13.82 13.70 29.90
C PRO A 79 12.80 14.79 30.24
N GLY A 80 11.63 14.40 30.76
CA GLY A 80 10.59 15.32 31.25
C GLY A 80 9.66 15.90 30.18
N VAL A 81 9.76 15.46 28.92
CA VAL A 81 8.92 15.95 27.82
C VAL A 81 7.61 15.17 27.69
N LEU A 82 6.56 15.82 27.19
CA LEU A 82 5.26 15.20 26.92
C LEU A 82 4.82 15.47 25.47
N PRO A 83 4.20 14.49 24.79
CA PRO A 83 3.68 14.67 23.44
C PRO A 83 2.37 15.47 23.44
N VAL A 84 2.19 16.34 22.44
CA VAL A 84 0.93 17.07 22.19
C VAL A 84 0.45 16.76 20.79
N ILE A 85 -0.75 16.19 20.67
CA ILE A 85 -1.31 15.68 19.41
C ILE A 85 -1.58 16.83 18.43
N ASN A 86 -1.19 16.65 17.18
CA ASN A 86 -1.48 17.56 16.09
C ASN A 86 -2.92 17.38 15.58
N ARG A 87 -3.78 18.37 15.85
CA ARG A 87 -5.18 18.39 15.39
C ARG A 87 -5.31 18.23 13.87
N ARG A 88 -4.45 18.89 13.08
CA ARG A 88 -4.53 18.81 11.61
C ARG A 88 -4.21 17.42 11.09
N ALA A 89 -3.29 16.71 11.74
CA ALA A 89 -2.99 15.32 11.39
C ALA A 89 -4.20 14.41 11.63
N VAL A 90 -4.90 14.57 12.76
CA VAL A 90 -6.14 13.85 13.06
C VAL A 90 -7.21 14.11 12.00
N GLU A 91 -7.45 15.38 11.65
CA GLU A 91 -8.41 15.75 10.61
C GLU A 91 -8.08 15.10 9.26
N LEU A 92 -6.82 15.14 8.83
CA LEU A 92 -6.39 14.53 7.58
C LEU A 92 -6.56 13.01 7.58
N THR A 93 -6.25 12.32 8.68
CA THR A 93 -6.45 10.87 8.77
C THR A 93 -7.93 10.50 8.74
N ILE A 94 -8.81 11.27 9.39
CA ILE A 94 -10.27 11.04 9.30
C ILE A 94 -10.73 11.26 7.85
N MET A 95 -10.28 12.32 7.19
CA MET A 95 -10.60 12.55 5.77
C MET A 95 -10.15 11.39 4.88
N THR A 96 -8.94 10.87 5.10
CA THR A 96 -8.44 9.68 4.39
C THR A 96 -9.27 8.44 4.70
N GLY A 97 -9.66 8.23 5.96
CA GLY A 97 -10.56 7.14 6.35
C GLY A 97 -11.89 7.18 5.61
N LEU A 98 -12.53 8.34 5.59
CA LEU A 98 -13.79 8.55 4.87
C LEU A 98 -13.63 8.32 3.36
N ALA A 99 -12.53 8.80 2.76
CA ALA A 99 -12.22 8.59 1.35
C ALA A 99 -11.99 7.10 1.01
N LEU A 100 -11.51 6.32 1.98
CA LEU A 100 -11.32 4.87 1.88
C LEU A 100 -12.54 4.08 2.37
N ASN A 101 -13.69 4.72 2.53
CA ASN A 101 -14.94 4.11 2.99
C ASN A 101 -14.83 3.40 4.36
N CYS A 102 -13.89 3.82 5.20
CA CYS A 102 -13.70 3.25 6.54
C CYS A 102 -14.80 3.73 7.50
N GLN A 103 -15.05 2.94 8.54
CA GLN A 103 -15.79 3.36 9.72
C GLN A 103 -14.86 4.14 10.65
N ILE A 104 -15.36 5.25 11.18
CA ILE A 104 -14.67 6.09 12.17
C ILE A 104 -15.28 5.76 13.55
N PRO A 105 -14.51 5.25 14.52
CA PRO A 105 -15.01 4.94 15.84
C PRO A 105 -15.21 6.23 16.67
N ASP A 106 -16.13 6.17 17.64
CA ASP A 106 -16.39 7.29 18.57
C ASP A 106 -15.18 7.57 19.49
N GLU A 107 -14.42 6.52 19.79
CA GLU A 107 -13.22 6.59 20.63
C GLU A 107 -12.01 6.00 19.91
N ALA A 108 -10.87 6.68 20.03
CA ALA A 108 -9.58 6.20 19.57
C ALA A 108 -8.51 6.58 20.59
N LYS A 109 -7.47 5.76 20.71
CA LYS A 109 -6.36 6.01 21.65
C LYS A 109 -5.01 5.90 20.97
N PHE A 110 -4.00 6.47 21.61
CA PHE A 110 -2.60 6.28 21.25
C PHE A 110 -1.93 5.27 22.18
N ASP A 111 -1.05 4.48 21.62
CA ASP A 111 -0.32 3.37 22.25
C ASP A 111 1.20 3.55 22.05
N ARG A 112 1.98 2.90 22.90
CA ARG A 112 3.45 2.88 22.78
C ARG A 112 3.91 1.56 22.20
N LYS A 113 4.44 1.59 20.98
CA LYS A 113 5.13 0.47 20.33
C LYS A 113 6.61 0.51 20.71
N ASN A 114 6.99 -0.29 21.70
CA ASN A 114 8.34 -0.24 22.31
C ASN A 114 9.35 -1.06 21.51
N TYR A 115 10.41 -0.42 21.02
CA TYR A 115 11.57 -1.07 20.40
C TYR A 115 12.78 -0.13 20.40
N HIS A 116 13.98 -0.70 20.41
CA HIS A 116 15.22 0.07 20.45
C HIS A 116 15.82 0.18 19.06
N TYR A 117 15.98 1.42 18.58
CA TYR A 117 16.72 1.70 17.37
C TYR A 117 17.31 3.12 17.43
N PRO A 118 18.51 3.38 16.85
CA PRO A 118 19.17 4.68 17.00
C PRO A 118 18.41 5.89 16.45
N ASP A 119 17.45 5.73 15.53
CA ASP A 119 16.61 6.83 15.04
C ASP A 119 15.41 7.14 15.96
N LEU A 120 15.09 6.24 16.89
CA LEU A 120 13.93 6.30 17.76
C LEU A 120 14.35 6.62 19.19
N MET A 121 14.66 7.90 19.42
CA MET A 121 15.24 8.39 20.69
C MET A 121 14.43 8.06 21.95
N LYS A 122 13.11 7.89 21.82
CA LYS A 122 12.22 7.61 22.95
C LYS A 122 12.25 6.15 23.42
N GLY A 123 12.81 5.23 22.63
CA GLY A 123 12.69 3.78 22.85
C GLY A 123 11.28 3.22 22.59
N TYR A 124 10.36 4.07 22.11
CA TYR A 124 9.03 3.69 21.66
C TYR A 124 8.50 4.67 20.61
N GLN A 125 7.73 4.13 19.67
CA GLN A 125 6.93 4.89 18.72
C GLN A 125 5.53 5.07 19.31
N ILE A 126 4.99 6.28 19.23
CA ILE A 126 3.59 6.52 19.58
C ILE A 126 2.79 6.16 18.33
N SER A 127 1.88 5.20 18.43
CA SER A 127 1.04 4.73 17.32
C SER A 127 -0.37 4.44 17.86
N GLN A 128 -1.18 3.65 17.19
CA GLN A 128 -2.45 3.13 17.72
C GLN A 128 -2.48 1.63 17.51
N TYR A 129 -2.98 0.86 18.48
CA TYR A 129 -3.07 -0.60 18.35
C TYR A 129 -4.52 -1.06 18.21
N ASP A 130 -5.20 -1.41 19.30
CA ASP A 130 -6.55 -1.99 19.32
C ASP A 130 -7.67 -1.02 18.93
N LEU A 131 -7.49 0.29 19.14
CA LEU A 131 -8.48 1.32 18.79
C LEU A 131 -7.92 2.32 17.76
N PRO A 132 -7.77 1.91 16.48
CA PRO A 132 -7.28 2.79 15.41
C PRO A 132 -8.33 3.82 15.00
N LEU A 133 -7.88 4.92 14.39
CA LEU A 133 -8.76 6.00 13.97
C LEU A 133 -9.75 5.63 12.85
N CYS A 134 -9.43 4.65 12.01
CA CYS A 134 -10.32 4.17 10.95
C CYS A 134 -10.19 2.65 10.81
N ARG A 135 -11.31 1.96 10.57
CA ARG A 135 -11.36 0.50 10.37
C ARG A 135 -12.34 0.06 9.28
N ASP A 136 -12.19 -1.16 8.79
CA ASP A 136 -13.16 -1.86 7.93
C ASP A 136 -13.56 -1.07 6.66
N GLY A 137 -12.56 -0.48 5.98
CA GLY A 137 -12.73 0.24 4.72
C GLY A 137 -12.51 -0.64 3.50
N TRP A 138 -12.52 0.00 2.33
CA TRP A 138 -12.24 -0.66 1.06
C TRP A 138 -11.88 0.34 -0.05
N LEU A 139 -11.14 -0.15 -1.04
CA LEU A 139 -10.77 0.56 -2.25
C LEU A 139 -11.13 -0.30 -3.48
N GLU A 140 -11.63 0.35 -4.54
CA GLU A 140 -11.86 -0.30 -5.83
C GLU A 140 -10.68 -0.05 -6.77
N ILE A 141 -10.22 -1.11 -7.42
CA ILE A 141 -9.15 -1.08 -8.43
C ILE A 141 -9.63 -1.71 -9.73
N ASP A 142 -9.12 -1.23 -10.87
CA ASP A 142 -9.35 -1.89 -12.16
C ASP A 142 -8.22 -2.88 -12.45
N VAL A 143 -8.58 -4.13 -12.71
CA VAL A 143 -7.67 -5.17 -13.15
C VAL A 143 -8.22 -5.77 -14.43
N GLN A 144 -7.56 -5.49 -15.55
CA GLN A 144 -7.91 -6.03 -16.87
C GLN A 144 -9.39 -5.74 -17.26
N GLY A 145 -9.90 -4.56 -16.94
CA GLY A 145 -11.27 -4.15 -17.25
C GLY A 145 -12.32 -4.70 -16.29
N ARG A 146 -11.91 -5.25 -15.15
CA ARG A 146 -12.80 -5.67 -14.06
C ARG A 146 -12.50 -4.85 -12.81
N THR A 147 -13.55 -4.26 -12.24
CA THR A 147 -13.46 -3.62 -10.92
C THR A 147 -13.38 -4.69 -9.84
N GLN A 148 -12.33 -4.64 -9.03
CA GLN A 148 -12.15 -5.50 -7.87
C GLN A 148 -12.07 -4.64 -6.61
N ARG A 149 -12.76 -5.08 -5.56
CA ARG A 149 -12.73 -4.43 -4.24
C ARG A 149 -11.64 -5.07 -3.37
N ILE A 150 -10.77 -4.24 -2.82
CA ILE A 150 -9.72 -4.61 -1.87
C ILE A 150 -10.08 -4.03 -0.51
N GLY A 151 -10.12 -4.89 0.51
CA GLY A 151 -10.40 -4.47 1.88
C GLY A 151 -9.25 -3.65 2.47
N ILE A 152 -9.60 -2.63 3.25
CA ILE A 152 -8.68 -1.85 4.08
C ILE A 152 -8.96 -2.20 5.53
N THR A 153 -8.07 -2.96 6.16
CA THR A 153 -8.25 -3.41 7.55
C THR A 153 -8.30 -2.23 8.52
N ARG A 154 -7.38 -1.27 8.37
CA ARG A 154 -7.23 -0.14 9.30
C ARG A 154 -6.43 1.00 8.70
N VAL A 155 -6.70 2.21 9.18
CA VAL A 155 -5.86 3.40 9.02
C VAL A 155 -5.69 4.01 10.40
N HIS A 156 -4.44 4.33 10.77
CA HIS A 156 -4.12 4.84 12.10
C HIS A 156 -2.99 5.85 12.05
N LEU A 157 -2.85 6.62 13.13
CA LEU A 157 -1.80 7.61 13.30
C LEU A 157 -0.59 7.04 14.05
N GLU A 158 0.59 7.52 13.67
CA GLU A 158 1.87 7.25 14.33
C GLU A 158 2.85 8.43 14.24
#